data_AF-A0A935VX95-F1
#
_entry.id   AF-A0A935VX95-F1
#
_cell.length_a   1.000
_cell.length_b   1.000
_cell.length_c   1.000
_cell.angle_alpha   90.00
_cell.angle_beta   90.00
_cell.angle_gamma   90.00
#
_symmetry.space_group_name_H-M   'P 1'
#
loop_
_entity.id
_entity.type
_entity.pdbx_description
1 polymer ?
#
loop_
_entity_poly.entity_id
_entity_poly.type
_entity_poly.pdbx_seq_one_letter_code
_entity_poly.pdbx_strand_id
1 'polypeptide(L)'
;MASRQQTPIDPREDALIALLAATESLADAIAGGEAPEAWTACVERREAAFADLVRATAALPLAERALAAGARACLDRIASLDESLLSAGQSELARMQRERIDLGRRRQAVAAHGAHERNLARAVAVKA
;
A
#
# COMPACT_ATOMS: atom_id res chain seq x y z
N MET A 1 -10.31 -0.48 -46.00
CA MET A 1 -9.92 -0.14 -44.61
C MET A 1 -10.78 -0.98 -43.69
N ALA A 2 -10.23 -2.06 -43.13
CA ALA A 2 -10.99 -2.99 -42.30
C ALA A 2 -11.16 -2.40 -40.89
N SER A 3 -12.40 -2.08 -40.51
CA SER A 3 -12.77 -1.78 -39.13
C SER A 3 -12.43 -2.99 -38.26
N ARG A 4 -11.42 -2.86 -37.39
CA ARG A 4 -11.20 -3.81 -36.30
C ARG A 4 -12.39 -3.64 -35.35
N GLN A 5 -13.38 -4.52 -35.46
CA GLN A 5 -14.42 -4.66 -34.45
C GLN A 5 -13.72 -5.09 -33.17
N GLN A 6 -13.61 -4.17 -32.23
CA GLN A 6 -13.12 -4.43 -30.89
C GLN A 6 -14.14 -5.36 -30.25
N THR A 7 -13.77 -6.63 -30.07
CA THR A 7 -14.62 -7.62 -29.40
C THR A 7 -14.96 -7.06 -28.02
N PRO A 8 -16.24 -7.01 -27.62
CA PRO A 8 -16.59 -6.53 -26.28
C PRO A 8 -15.92 -7.47 -25.27
N ILE A 9 -14.96 -6.92 -24.51
CA ILE A 9 -14.25 -7.67 -23.48
C ILE A 9 -15.25 -7.96 -22.36
N ASP A 10 -15.21 -9.17 -21.80
CA ASP A 10 -16.01 -9.53 -20.64
C ASP A 10 -15.69 -8.54 -19.50
N PRO A 11 -16.68 -7.80 -18.95
CA PRO A 11 -16.42 -6.83 -17.89
C PRO A 11 -15.71 -7.43 -16.67
N ARG A 12 -15.86 -8.74 -16.42
CA ARG A 12 -15.09 -9.45 -15.39
C ARG A 12 -13.62 -9.61 -15.78
N GLU A 13 -13.34 -9.90 -17.05
CA GLU A 13 -11.98 -10.04 -17.56
C GLU A 13 -11.25 -8.69 -17.59
N ASP A 14 -11.94 -7.63 -18.02
CA ASP A 14 -11.43 -6.25 -17.95
C ASP A 14 -11.06 -5.86 -16.52
N ALA A 15 -11.95 -6.12 -15.56
CA ALA A 15 -11.70 -5.81 -14.15
C ALA A 15 -10.53 -6.62 -13.57
N LEU A 16 -10.36 -7.89 -13.99
CA LEU A 16 -9.23 -8.71 -13.58
C LEU A 16 -7.89 -8.20 -14.14
N ILE A 17 -7.88 -7.80 -15.41
CA ILE A 17 -6.69 -7.20 -16.05
C ILE A 17 -6.35 -5.87 -15.37
N ALA A 18 -7.34 -5.03 -15.07
CA ALA A 18 -7.15 -3.78 -14.34
C ALA A 18 -6.58 -4.03 -12.93
N LEU A 19 -7.07 -5.06 -12.23
CA LEU A 19 -6.56 -5.44 -10.91
C LEU A 19 -5.10 -5.90 -10.97
N LEU A 20 -4.75 -6.73 -11.96
CA LEU A 20 -3.37 -7.17 -12.17
C LEU A 20 -2.46 -5.96 -12.43
N ALA A 21 -2.82 -5.10 -13.38
CA ALA A 21 -2.03 -3.92 -13.74
C ALA A 21 -1.84 -2.95 -12.56
N ALA A 22 -2.88 -2.74 -11.74
CA ALA A 22 -2.79 -1.92 -10.54
C ALA A 22 -1.88 -2.56 -9.47
N THR A 23 -1.93 -3.88 -9.33
CA THR A 23 -1.07 -4.62 -8.39
C THR A 23 0.40 -4.59 -8.84
N GLU A 24 0.67 -4.73 -10.14
CA GLU A 24 2.01 -4.58 -10.73
C GLU A 24 2.55 -3.16 -10.55
N SER A 25 1.72 -2.13 -10.82
CA SER A 25 2.11 -0.73 -10.62
C SER A 25 2.50 -0.45 -9.17
N LEU A 26 1.74 -0.99 -8.21
CA LEU A 26 2.06 -0.87 -6.79
C LEU A 26 3.37 -1.60 -6.45
N ALA A 27 3.56 -2.80 -6.99
CA ALA A 27 4.80 -3.56 -6.77
C ALA A 27 6.03 -2.84 -7.34
N ASP A 28 5.90 -2.23 -8.52
CA ASP A 28 6.96 -1.44 -9.14
C ASP A 28 7.28 -0.18 -8.33
N ALA A 29 6.28 0.54 -7.82
CA ALA A 29 6.49 1.70 -6.96
C ALA A 29 7.25 1.35 -5.67
N ILE A 30 6.88 0.22 -5.04
CA ILE A 30 7.58 -0.30 -3.85
C ILE A 30 9.01 -0.72 -4.21
N ALA A 31 9.21 -1.48 -5.29
CA ALA A 31 10.51 -1.93 -5.73
C ALA A 31 11.43 -0.78 -6.17
N GLY A 32 10.85 0.30 -6.70
CA GLY A 32 11.53 1.55 -7.04
C GLY A 32 11.96 2.38 -5.83
N GLY A 33 11.57 1.97 -4.61
CA GLY A 33 11.90 2.68 -3.38
C GLY A 33 11.13 4.00 -3.22
N GLU A 34 9.97 4.12 -3.86
CA GLU A 34 9.11 5.27 -3.66
C GLU A 34 8.63 5.34 -2.21
N ALA A 35 8.47 6.56 -1.69
CA ALA A 35 7.96 6.75 -0.34
C ALA A 35 6.50 6.28 -0.22
N PRO A 36 6.05 5.78 0.96
CA PRO A 36 4.69 5.25 1.13
C PRO A 36 3.56 6.19 0.68
N GLU A 37 3.76 7.50 0.76
CA GLU A 37 2.80 8.51 0.32
C GLU A 37 2.49 8.40 -1.18
N ALA A 38 3.48 8.02 -2.00
CA ALA A 38 3.32 7.84 -3.45
C ALA A 38 2.48 6.61 -3.80
N TRP A 39 2.37 5.64 -2.90
CA TRP A 39 1.64 4.39 -3.15
C TRP A 39 0.12 4.58 -3.08
N THR A 40 -0.34 5.65 -2.44
CA THR A 40 -1.77 5.93 -2.18
C THR A 40 -2.62 5.77 -3.43
N ALA A 41 -2.23 6.42 -4.53
CA ALA A 41 -2.96 6.37 -5.79
C ALA A 41 -2.97 4.95 -6.41
N CYS A 42 -1.91 4.17 -6.21
CA CYS A 42 -1.82 2.79 -6.67
C CYS A 42 -2.73 1.87 -5.84
N VAL A 43 -2.77 2.06 -4.52
CA VAL A 43 -3.67 1.32 -3.62
C VAL A 43 -5.13 1.60 -3.94
N GLU A 44 -5.51 2.88 -4.07
CA GLU A 44 -6.88 3.28 -4.43
C GLU A 44 -7.32 2.69 -5.77
N ARG A 45 -6.44 2.71 -6.78
CA ARG A 45 -6.72 2.10 -8.09
C ARG A 45 -6.92 0.59 -7.98
N ARG A 46 -6.09 -0.08 -7.17
CA ARG A 46 -6.18 -1.52 -6.93
C ARG A 46 -7.49 -1.89 -6.22
N GLU A 47 -7.88 -1.13 -5.20
CA GLU A 47 -9.15 -1.31 -4.50
C GLU A 47 -10.36 -1.12 -5.41
N ALA A 48 -10.34 -0.08 -6.25
CA ALA A 48 -11.38 0.17 -7.23
C ALA A 48 -11.52 -1.01 -8.21
N ALA A 49 -10.40 -1.48 -8.78
CA ALA A 49 -10.38 -2.61 -9.70
C ALA A 49 -10.85 -3.92 -9.04
N PHE A 50 -10.48 -4.15 -7.78
CA PHE A 50 -10.98 -5.30 -7.01
C PHE A 50 -12.50 -5.22 -6.82
N ALA A 51 -13.02 -4.03 -6.47
CA ALA A 51 -14.46 -3.82 -6.32
C ALA A 51 -15.22 -4.02 -7.65
N ASP A 52 -14.66 -3.58 -8.77
CA ASP A 52 -15.19 -3.83 -10.11
C ASP A 52 -15.22 -5.34 -10.42
N LEU A 53 -14.15 -6.07 -10.12
CA LEU A 53 -14.08 -7.51 -10.33
C LEU A 53 -15.14 -8.26 -9.52
N VAL A 54 -15.33 -7.88 -8.24
CA VAL A 54 -16.36 -8.44 -7.37
C VAL A 54 -17.75 -8.17 -7.94
N ARG A 55 -18.03 -6.93 -8.37
CA ARG A 55 -19.32 -6.56 -8.98
C ARG A 55 -19.60 -7.34 -10.27
N ALA A 56 -18.62 -7.37 -11.18
CA ALA A 56 -18.75 -8.07 -12.45
C ALA A 56 -18.96 -9.58 -12.25
N THR A 57 -18.22 -10.18 -11.31
CA THR A 57 -18.39 -11.60 -10.96
C THR A 57 -19.74 -11.88 -10.31
N ALA A 58 -20.23 -10.97 -9.46
CA ALA A 58 -21.53 -11.12 -8.80
C ALA A 58 -22.70 -11.01 -9.79
N ALA A 59 -22.57 -10.22 -10.85
CA ALA A 59 -23.57 -10.06 -11.90
C ALA A 59 -23.75 -11.32 -12.77
N LEU A 60 -22.74 -12.21 -12.81
CA LEU A 60 -22.81 -13.46 -13.56
C LEU A 60 -23.65 -14.53 -12.83
N PRO A 61 -24.44 -15.34 -13.57
CA PRO A 61 -25.03 -16.57 -13.05
C PRO A 61 -23.98 -17.50 -12.46
N LEU A 62 -24.32 -18.26 -11.41
CA LEU A 62 -23.36 -19.12 -10.70
C LEU A 62 -22.62 -20.10 -11.64
N ALA A 63 -23.33 -20.67 -12.62
CA ALA A 63 -22.77 -21.60 -13.61
C ALA A 63 -21.69 -20.94 -14.51
N GLU A 64 -21.74 -19.62 -14.67
CA GLU A 64 -20.85 -18.83 -15.54
C GLU A 64 -19.72 -18.15 -14.75
N ARG A 65 -19.75 -18.23 -13.41
CA ARG A 65 -18.67 -17.71 -12.55
C ARG A 65 -17.39 -18.53 -12.61
N ALA A 66 -17.41 -19.68 -13.28
CA ALA A 66 -16.20 -20.43 -13.57
C ALA A 66 -15.18 -19.53 -14.29
N LEU A 67 -13.93 -19.61 -13.88
CA LEU A 67 -12.85 -18.81 -14.42
C LEU A 67 -12.16 -19.58 -15.55
N ALA A 68 -11.84 -18.88 -16.64
CA ALA A 68 -10.98 -19.40 -17.68
C ALA A 68 -9.54 -19.58 -17.16
N ALA A 69 -8.75 -20.43 -17.83
CA ALA A 69 -7.36 -20.69 -17.45
C ALA A 69 -6.50 -19.41 -17.42
N GLY A 70 -6.70 -18.49 -18.37
CA GLY A 70 -6.00 -17.19 -18.38
C GLY A 70 -6.33 -16.35 -17.14
N ALA A 71 -7.60 -16.30 -16.75
CA ALA A 71 -8.04 -15.61 -15.54
C ALA A 71 -7.41 -16.23 -14.27
N ARG A 72 -7.23 -17.56 -14.25
CA ARG A 72 -6.52 -18.26 -13.16
C ARG A 72 -5.07 -17.78 -13.05
N ALA A 73 -4.35 -17.72 -14.17
CA ALA A 73 -2.97 -17.27 -14.19
C ALA A 73 -2.81 -15.81 -13.71
N CYS A 74 -3.74 -14.93 -14.06
CA CYS A 74 -3.75 -13.55 -13.55
C CYS A 74 -3.94 -13.51 -12.02
N LEU A 75 -4.87 -14.31 -11.48
CA LEU A 75 -5.08 -14.39 -10.03
C LEU A 75 -3.86 -14.96 -9.29
N ASP A 76 -3.23 -16.00 -9.84
CA ASP A 76 -2.02 -16.57 -9.26
C ASP A 76 -0.87 -15.54 -9.24
N ARG A 77 -0.76 -14.74 -10.31
CA ARG A 77 0.21 -13.62 -10.36
C ARG A 77 -0.11 -12.54 -9.34
N ILE A 78 -1.37 -12.12 -9.22
CA ILE A 78 -1.81 -11.17 -8.19
C ILE A 78 -1.48 -11.70 -6.79
N ALA A 79 -1.78 -12.96 -6.51
CA ALA A 79 -1.49 -13.57 -5.21
C ALA A 79 0.01 -13.58 -4.89
N SER A 80 0.86 -13.89 -5.87
CA SER A 80 2.33 -13.83 -5.72
C SER A 80 2.84 -12.41 -5.47
N LEU A 81 2.25 -11.41 -6.13
CA LEU A 81 2.58 -10.01 -5.88
C LEU A 81 2.12 -9.58 -4.49
N ASP A 82 0.91 -9.96 -4.07
CA ASP A 82 0.36 -9.61 -2.76
C ASP A 82 1.24 -10.10 -1.61
N GLU A 83 1.80 -11.30 -1.72
CA GLU A 83 2.76 -11.81 -0.73
C GLU A 83 4.00 -10.90 -0.63
N SER A 84 4.53 -10.47 -1.77
CA SER A 84 5.69 -9.56 -1.83
C SER A 84 5.34 -8.17 -1.29
N LEU A 85 4.17 -7.64 -1.63
CA LEU A 85 3.65 -6.36 -1.16
C LEU A 85 3.45 -6.36 0.37
N LEU A 86 2.89 -7.44 0.92
CA LEU A 86 2.72 -7.60 2.36
C LEU A 86 4.06 -7.62 3.09
N SER A 87 5.05 -8.35 2.56
CA SER A 87 6.40 -8.40 3.14
C SER A 87 7.07 -7.02 3.13
N ALA A 88 6.97 -6.29 2.03
CA ALA A 88 7.52 -4.94 1.92
C ALA A 88 6.82 -3.96 2.89
N GLY A 89 5.49 -4.00 2.95
CA GLY A 89 4.70 -3.18 3.88
C GLY A 89 5.04 -3.44 5.36
N GLN A 90 5.27 -4.70 5.73
CA GLN A 90 5.73 -5.05 7.08
C GLN A 90 7.12 -4.47 7.39
N SER A 91 8.02 -4.50 6.40
CA SER A 91 9.38 -3.96 6.56
C SER A 91 9.37 -2.45 6.75
N GLU A 92 8.55 -1.73 5.97
CA GLU A 92 8.37 -0.28 6.11
C GLU A 92 7.68 0.10 7.43
N LEU A 93 6.65 -0.63 7.84
CA LEU A 93 6.02 -0.42 9.14
C LEU A 93 7.03 -0.57 10.29
N ALA A 94 7.88 -1.60 10.23
CA ALA A 94 8.94 -1.81 11.21
C ALA A 94 9.97 -0.66 11.20
N ARG A 95 10.32 -0.12 10.03
CA ARG A 95 11.18 1.06 9.91
C ARG A 95 10.57 2.28 10.58
N MET A 96 9.32 2.63 10.24
CA MET A 96 8.61 3.77 10.81
C MET A 96 8.45 3.65 12.34
N GLN A 97 8.23 2.44 12.86
CA GLN A 97 8.16 2.19 14.30
C GLN A 97 9.49 2.49 15.02
N ARG A 98 10.62 2.07 14.44
CA ARG A 98 11.96 2.38 14.99
C ARG A 98 12.21 3.88 15.01
N GLU A 99 11.92 4.57 13.92
CA GLU A 99 12.07 6.03 13.82
C GLU A 99 11.22 6.76 14.87
N ARG A 100 9.97 6.30 15.07
CA ARG A 100 9.09 6.85 16.10
C ARG A 100 9.67 6.69 17.51
N ILE A 101 10.24 5.52 17.83
CA ILE A 101 10.88 5.27 19.12
C ILE A 101 12.08 6.21 19.32
N ASP A 102 12.92 6.34 18.30
CA ASP A 102 14.12 7.19 18.37
C ASP A 102 13.76 8.68 18.50
N LEU A 103 12.74 9.15 17.78
CA LEU A 103 12.19 10.49 17.98
C LEU A 103 11.65 10.69 19.40
N GLY A 104 10.97 9.69 19.95
CA GLY A 104 10.51 9.70 21.34
C GLY A 104 11.66 9.86 22.34
N ARG A 105 12.73 9.08 22.17
CA ARG A 105 13.95 9.17 22.99
C ARG A 105 14.63 10.54 22.88
N ARG A 106 14.75 11.07 21.66
CA ARG A 106 15.33 12.41 21.43
C ARG A 106 14.52 13.50 22.13
N ARG A 107 13.19 13.46 22.03
CA ARG A 107 12.30 14.42 22.72
C ARG A 107 12.45 14.35 24.23
N GLN A 108 12.56 13.14 24.80
CA GLN A 108 12.79 12.95 26.23
C GLN A 108 14.14 13.53 26.68
N ALA A 109 15.21 13.29 25.92
CA ALA A 109 16.54 13.83 26.21
C ALA A 109 16.53 15.36 26.21
N VAL A 110 15.90 15.98 25.21
CA VAL A 110 15.75 17.44 25.12
C VAL A 110 14.95 17.98 26.31
N ALA A 111 13.84 17.33 26.68
CA ALA A 111 13.04 17.73 27.83
C ALA A 111 13.81 17.63 29.15
N ALA A 112 14.58 16.56 29.35
CA ALA A 112 15.42 16.36 30.53
C ALA A 112 16.54 17.41 30.63
N HIS A 113 17.19 17.72 29.50
CA HIS A 113 18.21 18.76 29.44
C HIS A 113 17.63 20.13 29.82
N GLY A 114 16.51 20.53 29.19
CA GLY A 114 15.86 21.80 29.53
C GLY A 114 15.34 21.86 30.97
N ALA A 115 14.93 20.73 31.56
CA ALA A 115 14.55 20.67 32.97
C ALA A 115 15.77 20.87 33.89
N HIS A 116 16.91 20.27 33.55
CA HIS A 116 18.16 20.45 34.27
C HIS A 116 18.62 21.92 34.26
N GLU A 117 18.62 22.57 33.09
CA GLU A 117 18.98 23.99 32.95
C GLU A 117 18.10 24.91 33.80
N ARG A 118 16.78 24.69 33.79
CA ARG A 118 15.84 25.48 34.63
C ARG A 118 16.08 25.27 36.13
N ASN A 119 16.41 24.04 36.54
CA ASN A 119 16.69 23.73 37.94
C ASN A 119 18.01 24.38 38.40
N LEU A 120 19.05 24.37 37.56
CA LEU A 120 20.30 25.07 37.82
C LEU A 120 20.09 26.59 37.95
N ALA A 121 19.36 27.20 37.01
CA ALA A 121 19.06 28.63 37.04
C ALA A 121 18.30 29.03 38.32
N ARG A 122 17.33 28.22 38.76
CA ARG A 122 16.61 28.44 40.04
C ARG A 122 17.52 28.29 41.25
N ALA A 123 18.39 27.30 41.28
CA ALA A 123 19.31 27.08 42.39
C ALA A 123 20.31 28.23 42.58
N VAL A 124 20.73 28.87 41.49
CA VAL A 124 21.56 30.08 41.53
C VAL A 124 20.77 31.28 42.05
N ALA A 125 19.54 31.47 41.57
CA ALA A 125 18.69 32.59 41.99
C ALA A 125 18.28 32.55 43.48
N VAL A 126 18.18 31.37 44.10
CA VAL A 126 17.82 31.21 45.53
C VAL A 126 19.01 31.45 46.47
N LYS A 127 20.25 31.41 45.97
CA LYS A 127 21.47 31.64 46.77
C LYS A 127 21.99 33.08 46.71
N ALA A 128 21.39 33.93 45.87
CA ALA A 128 21.69 35.35 45.75
C ALA A 128 20.73 36.17 46.64
#